data_AF-A0A1Y3BJE0-F1
#
_entry.id   AF-A0A1Y3BJE0-F1
#
_cell.length_a   1.000
_cell.length_b   1.000
_cell.length_c   1.000
_cell.angle_alpha   90.00
_cell.angle_beta   90.00
_cell.angle_gamma   90.00
#
_symmetry.space_group_name_H-M   'P 1'
#
loop_
_entity.id
_entity.type
_entity.pdbx_description
1 polymer ?
#
loop_
_entity_poly.entity_id
_entity_poly.type
_entity_poly.pdbx_seq_one_letter_code
_entity_poly.pdbx_strand_id
1 'polypeptide(L)' 'WGRAIIKHPTIKLQRCQKLLQIYKGPFVVVEQLSANTYYVKDANDQLLKVPRDQIMPSSIESNLSKIHKRGRPRREV' A
#
# COMPACT_ATOMS: atom_id res chain seq x y z
N TRP A 1 -15.57 -4.12 0.80
CA TRP A 1 -14.11 -3.98 0.66
C TRP A 1 -13.67 -5.03 -0.35
N GLY A 2 -12.96 -4.63 -1.43
CA GLY A 2 -12.54 -5.54 -2.50
C GLY A 2 -11.20 -6.21 -2.20
N ARG A 3 -10.38 -6.39 -3.23
CA ARG A 3 -8.98 -6.80 -3.07
C ARG A 3 -8.14 -5.68 -2.42
N ALA A 4 -7.11 -6.07 -1.67
CA ALA A 4 -6.27 -5.18 -0.89
C ALA A 4 -4.79 -5.54 -1.00
N ILE A 5 -3.93 -4.52 -0.94
CA ILE A 5 -2.48 -4.64 -0.89
C ILE A 5 -2.04 -4.37 0.56
N ILE A 6 -1.12 -5.18 1.08
CA ILE A 6 -0.59 -5.02 2.43
C ILE A 6 0.76 -4.30 2.35
N LYS A 7 0.92 -3.22 3.12
CA LYS A 7 2.18 -2.50 3.36
C LYS A 7 2.94 -3.21 4.47
N HIS A 8 3.96 -3.97 4.09
CA HIS A 8 4.80 -4.70 5.02
C HIS A 8 6.15 -3.99 5.20
N PRO A 9 6.51 -3.54 6.42
CA PRO A 9 7.84 -3.00 6.66
C PRO A 9 8.87 -4.13 6.54
N THR A 10 9.95 -3.89 5.81
CA THR A 10 11.02 -4.85 5.62
C THR A 10 12.36 -4.13 5.74
N ILE A 11 13.30 -4.73 6.48
CA ILE A 11 14.65 -4.21 6.63
C ILE A 11 15.46 -4.70 5.43
N LYS A 12 16.02 -3.76 4.67
CA LYS A 12 16.98 -4.12 3.62
C LYS A 12 18.36 -4.31 4.24
N LEU A 13 18.84 -5.55 4.26
CA LEU A 13 20.17 -5.90 4.75
C LEU A 13 21.23 -5.55 3.71
N GLN A 14 21.75 -4.33 3.78
CA GLN A 14 22.93 -3.85 3.03
C GLN A 14 23.93 -3.24 4.02
N ARG A 15 25.05 -2.69 3.51
CA ARG A 15 26.06 -1.98 4.33
C ARG A 15 25.45 -0.93 5.26
N CYS A 16 24.35 -0.29 4.84
CA CYS A 16 23.50 0.53 5.68
C CYS A 16 22.09 -0.07 5.70
N GLN A 17 21.59 -0.44 6.88
CA GLN A 17 20.23 -0.95 7.04
C GLN A 17 19.22 0.19 6.85
N LYS A 18 18.24 -0.02 5.97
CA LYS A 18 17.13 0.93 5.75
C LYS A 18 15.81 0.20 5.90
N LEU A 19 14.87 0.79 6.62
CA LEU A 19 13.48 0.36 6.66
C LEU A 19 12.80 0.79 5.36
N LEU A 20 12.33 -0.19 4.59
CA LEU A 20 11.58 0.04 3.36
C LEU A 20 10.21 -0.60 3.49
N GLN A 21 9.20 0.03 2.90
CA GLN A 21 7.88 -0.57 2.77
C GLN A 21 7.84 -1.41 1.51
N ILE A 22 7.52 -2.70 1.66
CA ILE A 22 7.25 -3.61 0.56
C ILE A 22 5.75 -3.84 0.50
N TYR A 23 5.20 -3.81 -0.71
CA TYR A 23 3.79 -4.05 -0.96
C TYR A 23 3.60 -5.54 -1.31
N LYS A 24 2.72 -6.22 -0.58
CA LYS A 24 2.37 -7.63 -0.79
C LYS A 24 0.90 -7.74 -1.25
N GLY A 25 0.60 -8.71 -2.09
CA GLY A 25 -0.76 -8.93 -2.61
C GLY A 25 -0.94 -8.40 -4.04
N PRO A 26 -2.14 -8.53 -4.63
CA PRO A 26 -3.43 -8.30 -3.98
C PRO A 26 -4.01 -9.52 -3.26
N PHE A 27 -4.50 -9.28 -2.05
CA PHE A 27 -5.21 -10.26 -1.23
C PHE A 27 -6.70 -9.95 -1.13
N VAL A 28 -7.51 -10.93 -0.75
CA VAL A 28 -8.96 -10.75 -0.61
C VAL A 28 -9.29 -10.38 0.84
N VAL A 29 -9.98 -9.26 1.05
CA VAL A 29 -10.49 -8.90 2.38
C VAL A 29 -11.73 -9.75 2.66
N VAL A 30 -11.69 -10.56 3.72
CA VAL A 30 -12.77 -11.48 4.08
C VAL A 30 -13.76 -10.79 5.01
N GLU A 31 -13.24 -10.22 6.10
CA GLU A 31 -14.07 -9.67 7.16
C GLU A 31 -13.38 -8.51 7.87
N GLN A 32 -14.18 -7.57 8.36
CA GLN A 32 -13.74 -6.53 9.25
C GLN A 32 -14.00 -6.95 10.71
N LEU A 33 -12.94 -7.26 11.45
CA LEU A 33 -13.03 -7.65 12.87
C LEU A 33 -13.35 -6.47 13.80
N SER A 34 -12.80 -5.30 13.49
CA SER A 34 -12.97 -4.08 14.27
C SER A 34 -12.77 -2.87 13.36
N ALA A 35 -13.00 -1.66 13.87
CA ALA A 35 -12.74 -0.42 13.13
C ALA A 35 -11.32 -0.35 12.52
N ASN A 36 -10.34 -1.00 13.15
CA ASN A 36 -8.92 -0.89 12.79
C ASN A 36 -8.28 -2.21 12.34
N THR A 37 -9.02 -3.32 12.26
CA THR A 37 -8.44 -4.62 11.91
C THR A 37 -9.31 -5.39 10.95
N TYR A 38 -8.68 -6.01 9.95
CA TYR A 38 -9.33 -6.83 8.93
C TYR A 38 -8.71 -8.22 8.89
N TYR A 39 -9.50 -9.22 8.52
CA TYR A 39 -9.01 -10.50 8.05
C TYR A 39 -8.83 -10.48 6.55
N VAL A 40 -7.65 -10.90 6.12
CA VAL A 40 -7.24 -10.95 4.73
C VAL A 40 -6.85 -12.38 4.40
N LYS A 41 -7.33 -12.90 3.27
CA LYS A 41 -7.03 -14.25 2.81
C LYS A 41 -5.84 -14.23 1.86
N ASP A 42 -4.81 -15.00 2.19
CA ASP A 42 -3.61 -15.19 1.36
C ASP A 42 -3.90 -16.19 0.21
N ALA A 43 -2.97 -16.32 -0.74
CA ALA A 43 -3.04 -17.29 -1.84
C ALA A 43 -3.03 -18.75 -1.35
N ASN A 44 -2.50 -19.01 -0.16
CA ASN A 44 -2.50 -20.32 0.49
C ASN A 44 -3.76 -20.58 1.33
N ASP A 45 -4.83 -19.83 1.10
CA ASP A 45 -6.09 -19.86 1.86
C ASP A 45 -5.97 -19.55 3.37
N GLN A 46 -4.81 -19.08 3.83
CA GLN A 46 -4.61 -18.69 5.23
C GLN A 46 -5.24 -17.33 5.53
N LEU A 47 -5.85 -17.22 6.71
CA LEU A 47 -6.42 -15.97 7.21
C LEU A 47 -5.37 -15.21 8.02
N LEU A 48 -5.08 -13.99 7.58
CA LEU A 48 -4.14 -13.08 8.21
C LEU A 48 -4.88 -11.91 8.83
N LYS A 49 -4.58 -11.62 10.10
CA LYS A 49 -5.07 -10.42 10.79
C LYS A 49 -4.18 -9.24 10.44
N VAL A 50 -4.74 -8.20 9.83
CA VAL A 50 -3.97 -7.05 9.36
C VAL A 50 -4.60 -5.74 9.87
N PRO A 51 -3.81 -4.81 10.43
CA PRO A 51 -4.27 -3.49 10.81
C PRO A 51 -4.65 -2.65 9.58
N ARG A 52 -5.64 -1.76 9.73
CA ARG A 52 -6.12 -0.86 8.68
C ARG A 52 -4.99 -0.02 8.07
N ASP A 53 -4.06 0.47 8.88
CA ASP A 53 -2.95 1.33 8.43
C ASP A 53 -1.98 0.62 7.47
N GLN A 54 -1.92 -0.71 7.57
CA GLN A 54 -1.13 -1.56 6.71
C GLN A 54 -1.90 -2.01 5.47
N ILE A 55 -3.19 -1.70 5.34
CA ILE A 55 -4.03 -2.12 4.23
C ILE A 55 -4.22 -0.94 3.28
N MET A 56 -4.02 -1.20 1.99
CA MET A 56 -4.31 -0.26 0.92
C MET A 56 -5.30 -0.92 -0.04
N PRO A 57 -6.37 -0.23 -0.48
CA PRO A 57 -7.26 -0.78 -1.50
C PRO A 57 -6.46 -1.04 -2.77
N SER A 58 -6.65 -2.20 -3.42
CA SER A 58 -5.95 -2.53 -4.67
C SER A 58 -6.54 -1.82 -5.89
N SER A 59 -7.41 -0.82 -5.69
CA SER A 59 -8.09 -0.11 -6.77
C SER A 59 -7.04 0.48 -7.71
N ILE A 60 -7.05 -0.05 -8.94
CA ILE A 60 -6.33 0.44 -10.10
C ILE A 60 -6.91 1.79 -10.59
N GLU A 61 -7.90 2.37 -9.91
CA GLU A 61 -8.59 3.59 -10.35
C GLU A 61 -8.20 4.86 -9.60
N SER A 62 -7.09 4.88 -8.86
CA SER A 62 -6.48 6.17 -8.52
C SER A 62 -5.68 6.67 -9.73
N ASN A 63 -6.39 7.06 -10.80
CA ASN A 63 -5.92 8.09 -11.72
C ASN A 63 -5.76 9.38 -10.90
N LEU A 64 -4.73 9.44 -10.05
CA LEU A 64 -4.29 10.68 -9.44
C LEU A 64 -3.88 11.55 -10.62
N SER A 65 -4.77 12.47 -11.00
CA SER A 65 -4.48 13.48 -12.01
C SER A 65 -3.09 14.01 -11.74
N LYS A 66 -2.15 13.75 -12.67
CA LYS A 66 -0.77 14.17 -12.50
C LYS A 66 -0.82 15.68 -12.29
N ILE A 67 -0.43 16.15 -11.11
CA ILE A 67 -0.26 17.59 -10.87
C ILE A 67 0.78 18.02 -11.91
N HIS A 68 0.34 18.77 -12.92
CA HIS A 68 1.24 19.32 -13.92
C HIS A 68 2.22 20.24 -13.19
N LYS A 69 3.50 19.86 -13.17
CA LYS A 69 4.56 20.72 -12.67
C LYS A 69 4.52 21.99 -13.52
N ARG A 70 4.00 23.09 -12.97
CA ARG A 70 4.23 24.41 -13.56
C ARG A 70 5.75 24.58 -13.58
N GLY A 71 6.33 24.76 -14.77
CA GLY A 71 7.76 25.02 -14.89
C GLY A 71 8.15 26.24 -14.08
N ARG A 72 9.44 26.36 -13.76
CA ARG A 72 9.99 27.59 -13.19
C ARG A 72 9.63 28.74 -14.15
N PRO A 73 9.15 29.90 -13.67
CA PRO A 73 8.97 31.05 -14.54
C PRO A 73 10.28 31.30 -15.28
N ARG A 74 10.21 31.33 -16.63
CA ARG A 74 11.35 31.75 -17.45
C ARG A 74 11.59 33.20 -17.06
N ARG A 75 12.78 33.53 -16.54
CA ARG A 75 13.19 34.93 -16.44
C ARG A 75 13.17 35.47 -17.88
N GLU A 76 12.44 36.56 -18.10
CA GLU A 76 12.61 37.38 -19.30
C GLU A 76 14.08 37.82 -19.32
N VAL A 77 14.74 37.57 -20.46
CA VAL A 77 16.07 38.10 -20.78
C VAL A 77 15.85 39.41 -21.53
#